data_AF-A0A0J7KEY7-F1
#
_entry.id   AF-A0A0J7KEY7-F1
#
_cell.length_a   1.000
_cell.length_b   1.000
_cell.length_c   1.000
_cell.angle_alpha   90.00
_cell.angle_beta   90.00
_cell.angle_gamma   90.00
#
_symmetry.space_group_name_H-M   'P 1'
#
loop_
_entity.id
_entity.type
_entity.pdbx_description
1 polymer ?
#
loop_
_entity_poly.entity_id
_entity_poly.type
_entity_poly.pdbx_seq_one_letter_code
_entity_poly.pdbx_strand_id
1 'polypeptide(L)'
;MLFKYLVQSVMAYGVEIWGWEEKELEKIMDYVRWIFRLDFCTPRYMMSRELGVKKLRIEWGIRAMGYEEKIREVGEERWIKICWMEKARNGWKDTYSREKAKFYNRNGWGIEAV
;
A
#
# COMPACT_ATOMS: atom_id res chain seq x y z
N MET A 1 -8.92 19.01 -2.56
CA MET A 1 -8.66 18.55 -3.95
C MET A 1 -7.17 18.31 -4.20
N LEU A 2 -6.28 19.26 -3.92
CA LEU A 2 -4.83 19.11 -4.16
C LEU A 2 -4.18 17.88 -3.50
N PHE A 3 -4.51 17.60 -2.24
CA PHE A 3 -3.99 16.43 -1.53
C PHE A 3 -4.34 15.09 -2.22
N LYS A 4 -5.56 14.98 -2.75
CA LYS A 4 -6.00 13.77 -3.46
C LYS A 4 -5.22 13.58 -4.76
N TYR A 5 -5.07 14.64 -5.55
CA TYR A 5 -4.41 14.52 -6.84
C TYR A 5 -2.89 14.40 -6.74
N LEU A 6 -2.25 15.07 -5.78
CA LEU A 6 -0.79 15.06 -5.68
C LEU A 6 -0.29 13.96 -4.74
N VAL A 7 -0.79 13.94 -3.51
CA VAL A 7 -0.26 13.03 -2.49
C VAL A 7 -0.84 11.63 -2.69
N GLN A 8 -2.15 11.48 -2.88
CA GLN A 8 -2.69 10.13 -3.08
C GLN A 8 -2.21 9.48 -4.38
N SER A 9 -1.93 10.23 -5.45
CA SER A 9 -1.40 9.65 -6.70
C SER A 9 0.03 9.14 -6.55
N VAL A 10 0.92 9.94 -5.96
CA VAL A 10 2.31 9.55 -5.65
C VAL A 10 2.32 8.35 -4.71
N MET A 11 1.44 8.35 -3.71
CA MET A 11 1.31 7.25 -2.76
C MET A 11 0.73 6.00 -3.41
N ALA A 12 -0.24 6.14 -4.30
CA ALA A 12 -0.80 5.03 -5.07
C ALA A 12 0.25 4.40 -6.00
N TYR A 13 1.19 5.18 -6.51
CA TYR A 13 2.35 4.69 -7.25
C TYR A 13 3.40 4.06 -6.33
N GLY A 14 3.57 4.61 -5.13
CA GLY A 14 4.46 4.07 -4.09
C GLY A 14 4.14 2.61 -3.74
N VAL A 15 2.88 2.19 -3.82
CA VAL A 15 2.48 0.77 -3.68
C VAL A 15 3.14 -0.14 -4.72
N GLU A 16 3.32 0.35 -5.95
CA GLU A 16 3.94 -0.41 -7.03
C GLU A 16 5.46 -0.57 -6.84
N ILE A 17 6.08 0.34 -6.06
CA ILE A 17 7.53 0.32 -5.74
C ILE A 17 7.81 -0.39 -4.41
N TRP A 18 7.08 -0.02 -3.36
CA TRP A 18 7.31 -0.43 -1.97
C TRP A 18 6.47 -1.62 -1.53
N GLY A 19 5.43 -1.99 -2.29
CA GLY A 19 4.63 -3.18 -2.04
C GLY A 19 3.63 -3.01 -0.88
N TRP A 20 3.69 -3.94 0.07
CA TRP A 20 2.69 -4.08 1.15
C TRP A 20 3.10 -3.36 2.46
N GLU A 21 4.18 -2.57 2.46
CA GLU A 21 4.70 -1.92 3.66
C GLU A 21 3.79 -0.76 4.14
N GLU A 22 2.99 -1.03 5.17
CA GLU A 22 2.03 -0.05 5.72
C GLU A 22 2.66 1.08 6.54
N LYS A 23 3.93 0.96 6.97
CA LYS A 23 4.59 1.93 7.86
C LYS A 23 4.75 3.32 7.23
N GLU A 24 4.81 3.39 5.91
CA GLU A 24 4.91 4.66 5.18
C GLU A 24 3.61 5.48 5.29
N LEU A 25 2.46 4.84 5.44
CA LEU A 25 1.14 5.48 5.45
C LEU A 25 0.95 6.41 6.66
N GLU A 26 1.47 6.01 7.83
CA GLU A 26 1.39 6.82 9.04
C GLU A 26 2.25 8.08 8.94
N LYS A 27 3.40 8.00 8.25
CA LYS A 27 4.25 9.17 7.99
C LYS A 27 3.56 10.19 7.08
N ILE A 28 2.68 9.76 6.17
CA ILE A 28 1.93 10.66 5.28
C ILE A 28 1.07 11.64 6.09
N MET A 29 0.44 11.18 7.16
CA MET A 29 -0.35 12.08 8.02
C MET A 29 0.51 13.15 8.68
N ASP A 30 1.77 12.84 8.96
CA ASP A 30 2.73 13.79 9.50
C ASP A 30 3.21 14.75 8.40
N TYR A 31 3.38 14.31 7.15
CA TYR A 31 3.61 15.19 5.99
C TYR A 31 2.43 16.12 5.73
N VAL A 32 1.20 15.63 5.82
CA VAL A 32 -0.02 16.45 5.73
C VAL A 32 -0.01 17.52 6.79
N ARG A 33 0.28 17.14 8.04
CA ARG A 33 0.42 18.09 9.15
C ARG A 33 1.45 19.17 8.82
N TRP A 34 2.59 18.79 8.24
CA TRP A 34 3.64 19.72 7.83
C TRP A 34 3.21 20.66 6.69
N ILE A 35 2.61 20.13 5.61
CA ILE A 35 2.17 20.92 4.44
C ILE A 35 1.11 21.95 4.82
N PHE A 36 0.17 21.56 5.67
CA PHE A 36 -0.89 22.46 6.15
C PHE A 36 -0.47 23.31 7.35
N ARG A 37 0.80 23.24 7.78
CA ARG A 37 1.34 23.96 8.95
C ARG A 37 0.48 23.79 10.21
N LEU A 38 -0.03 22.58 10.41
CA LEU A 38 -0.86 22.23 11.56
C LEU A 38 0.03 22.00 12.77
N ASP A 39 -0.45 22.39 13.95
CA ASP A 39 0.29 22.16 15.20
C ASP A 39 0.46 20.66 15.48
N PHE A 40 1.54 20.32 16.18
CA PHE A 40 1.85 18.94 16.57
C PHE A 40 0.70 18.29 17.36
N CYS A 41 -0.04 19.10 18.12
CA CYS A 41 -1.18 18.68 18.92
C CYS A 41 -2.44 18.40 18.09
N THR A 42 -2.45 18.72 16.79
CA THR A 42 -3.60 18.45 15.91
C THR A 42 -3.81 16.93 15.81
N PRO A 43 -4.93 16.42 16.33
CA PRO A 43 -5.15 14.98 16.37
C PRO A 43 -5.34 14.40 14.97
N ARG A 44 -4.81 13.19 14.77
CA ARG A 44 -4.89 12.46 13.49
C ARG A 44 -6.34 12.28 13.01
N TYR A 45 -7.28 11.98 13.93
CA TYR A 45 -8.68 11.77 13.57
C TYR A 45 -9.35 13.02 12.99
N MET A 46 -8.93 14.22 13.43
CA MET A 46 -9.46 15.49 12.94
C MET A 46 -8.98 15.73 11.51
N MET A 47 -7.68 15.55 11.25
CA MET A 47 -7.12 15.62 9.90
C MET A 47 -7.77 14.60 8.95
N SER A 48 -7.95 13.35 9.39
CA SER A 48 -8.62 12.31 8.60
C SER A 48 -10.08 12.65 8.29
N ARG A 49 -10.78 13.29 9.22
CA ARG A 49 -12.17 13.73 9.02
C ARG A 49 -12.25 14.86 8.00
N GLU A 50 -11.45 15.92 8.19
CA GLU A 50 -11.46 17.10 7.32
C GLU A 50 -10.99 16.80 5.90
N LEU A 51 -9.97 15.94 5.75
CA LEU A 51 -9.44 15.56 4.44
C LEU A 51 -10.22 14.41 3.79
N GLY A 52 -11.17 13.80 4.50
CA GLY A 52 -11.93 12.63 4.02
C GLY A 52 -11.08 11.38 3.86
N VAL A 53 -10.01 11.25 4.64
CA VAL A 53 -8.97 10.22 4.53
C VAL A 53 -9.26 9.10 5.52
N LYS A 54 -10.35 8.35 5.29
CA LYS A 54 -10.80 7.31 6.23
C LYS A 54 -10.31 5.89 5.89
N LYS A 55 -9.86 5.62 4.66
CA LYS A 55 -9.58 4.25 4.18
C LYS A 55 -8.36 4.09 3.28
N LEU A 56 -7.41 5.02 3.30
CA LEU A 56 -6.20 4.94 2.44
C LEU A 56 -5.48 3.60 2.53
N ARG A 57 -5.45 3.01 3.72
CA ARG A 57 -4.81 1.72 3.94
C ARG A 57 -5.48 0.58 3.19
N ILE A 58 -6.80 0.54 3.18
CA ILE A 58 -7.57 -0.48 2.46
C ILE A 58 -7.43 -0.22 0.95
N GLU A 59 -7.53 1.03 0.52
CA GLU A 59 -7.34 1.44 -0.87
C GLU A 59 -5.94 1.06 -1.39
N TRP A 60 -4.91 1.23 -0.56
CA TRP A 60 -3.55 0.77 -0.86
C TRP A 60 -3.46 -0.73 -1.04
N GLY A 61 -4.03 -1.51 -0.11
CA GLY A 61 -4.03 -2.95 -0.25
C GLY A 61 -4.79 -3.43 -1.49
N ILE A 62 -5.94 -2.81 -1.81
CA ILE A 62 -6.68 -3.08 -3.05
C ILE A 62 -5.82 -2.79 -4.27
N ARG A 63 -5.06 -1.70 -4.26
CA ARG A 63 -4.18 -1.37 -5.37
C ARG A 63 -2.98 -2.31 -5.49
N ALA A 64 -2.41 -2.75 -4.37
CA ALA A 64 -1.36 -3.76 -4.34
C ALA A 64 -1.86 -5.07 -4.95
N MET A 65 -3.08 -5.52 -4.60
CA MET A 65 -3.71 -6.68 -5.24
C MET A 65 -3.84 -6.50 -6.75
N GLY A 66 -4.37 -5.36 -7.21
CA GLY A 66 -4.52 -5.09 -8.64
C GLY A 66 -3.19 -5.04 -9.40
N TYR A 67 -2.10 -4.62 -8.74
CA TYR A 67 -0.77 -4.68 -9.33
C TYR A 67 -0.27 -6.13 -9.48
N GLU A 68 -0.47 -6.97 -8.46
CA GLU A 68 -0.14 -8.39 -8.56
C GLU A 68 -0.95 -9.10 -9.66
N GLU A 69 -2.23 -8.77 -9.78
CA GLU A 69 -3.12 -9.30 -10.82
C GLU A 69 -2.64 -8.91 -12.23
N LYS A 70 -2.26 -7.65 -12.43
CA LYS A 70 -1.61 -7.21 -13.68
C LYS A 70 -0.34 -8.00 -13.97
N ILE A 71 0.51 -8.28 -12.98
CA ILE A 71 1.71 -9.10 -13.19
C ILE A 71 1.32 -10.50 -13.65
N ARG A 72 0.23 -11.09 -13.14
CA ARG A 72 -0.26 -12.39 -13.59
C ARG A 72 -0.75 -12.40 -15.04
N GLU A 73 -1.20 -11.27 -15.56
CA GLU A 73 -1.66 -11.14 -16.95
C GLU A 73 -0.54 -10.75 -17.93
N VAL A 74 0.56 -10.17 -17.43
CA VAL A 74 1.70 -9.77 -18.24
C VAL A 74 2.38 -11.00 -18.89
N GLY A 75 2.81 -10.83 -20.15
CA GLY A 75 3.55 -11.85 -20.93
C GLY A 75 4.83 -12.32 -20.25
N GLU A 76 5.18 -13.59 -20.47
CA GLU A 76 6.28 -14.28 -19.78
C GLU A 76 7.67 -13.70 -20.07
N GLU A 77 7.83 -13.02 -21.21
CA GLU A 77 9.08 -12.36 -21.61
C GLU A 77 9.38 -11.06 -20.86
N ARG A 78 8.42 -10.51 -20.11
CA ARG A 78 8.61 -9.26 -19.37
C ARG A 78 9.36 -9.52 -18.07
N TRP A 79 10.41 -8.74 -17.81
CA TRP A 79 11.26 -8.84 -16.61
C TRP A 79 10.48 -8.94 -15.29
N ILE A 80 9.40 -8.16 -15.14
CA ILE A 80 8.59 -8.17 -13.92
C ILE A 80 8.00 -9.57 -13.66
N LYS A 81 7.54 -10.27 -14.71
CA LYS A 81 7.00 -11.63 -14.61
C LYS A 81 8.08 -12.63 -14.22
N ILE A 82 9.26 -12.52 -14.81
CA ILE A 82 10.41 -13.38 -14.55
C ILE A 82 10.82 -13.26 -13.09
N CYS A 83 11.00 -12.03 -12.59
CA CYS A 83 11.33 -11.78 -11.18
C CYS A 83 10.23 -12.27 -10.24
N TRP A 84 8.96 -12.13 -10.62
CA TRP A 84 7.83 -12.63 -9.84
C TRP A 84 7.83 -14.18 -9.73
N MET A 85 8.10 -14.87 -10.84
CA MET A 85 8.22 -16.33 -10.85
C MET A 85 9.43 -16.82 -10.07
N GLU A 86 10.55 -16.10 -10.12
CA GLU A 86 11.73 -16.40 -9.32
C GLU A 86 11.42 -16.31 -7.81
N LYS A 87 10.71 -15.27 -7.38
CA LYS A 87 10.22 -15.16 -5.99
C LYS A 87 9.32 -16.32 -5.59
N ALA A 88 8.45 -16.76 -6.50
CA ALA A 88 7.59 -17.91 -6.25
C ALA A 88 8.39 -19.22 -6.08
N ARG A 89 9.43 -19.43 -6.91
CA ARG A 89 10.34 -20.57 -6.77
C ARG A 89 11.12 -20.54 -5.45
N ASN A 90 11.46 -19.35 -4.97
CA ASN A 90 12.13 -19.15 -3.68
C ASN A 90 11.18 -19.23 -2.48
N GLY A 91 9.90 -19.55 -2.71
CA GLY A 91 8.92 -19.83 -1.66
C GLY A 91 8.46 -18.61 -0.87
N TRP A 92 8.52 -17.40 -1.46
CA TRP A 92 7.91 -16.20 -0.86
C TRP A 92 8.38 -15.91 0.58
N LYS A 93 9.68 -16.12 0.87
CA LYS A 93 10.27 -15.90 2.20
C LYS A 93 10.67 -14.45 2.49
N ASP A 94 10.33 -13.52 1.59
CA ASP A 94 10.72 -12.11 1.68
C ASP A 94 9.78 -11.29 2.58
N THR A 95 10.22 -10.07 2.90
CA THR A 95 9.45 -9.11 3.71
C THR A 95 8.10 -8.80 3.08
N TYR A 96 8.05 -8.67 1.75
CA TYR A 96 6.85 -8.43 0.96
C TYR A 96 5.74 -9.46 1.25
N SER A 97 6.10 -10.75 1.28
CA SER A 97 5.14 -11.83 1.52
C SER A 97 4.60 -11.85 2.95
N ARG A 98 5.44 -11.50 3.92
CA ARG A 98 5.02 -11.35 5.33
C ARG A 98 4.07 -10.18 5.50
N GLU A 99 4.32 -9.07 4.83
CA GLU A 99 3.48 -7.88 4.88
C GLU A 99 2.13 -8.10 4.19
N LYS A 100 2.15 -8.77 3.05
CA LYS A 100 0.95 -9.28 2.39
C LYS A 100 0.12 -10.12 3.36
N ALA A 101 0.69 -11.18 3.93
CA ALA A 101 -0.03 -12.06 4.87
C ALA A 101 -0.62 -11.28 6.06
N LYS A 102 0.13 -10.31 6.63
CA LYS A 102 -0.39 -9.43 7.69
C LYS A 102 -1.59 -8.60 7.24
N PHE A 103 -1.54 -8.04 6.02
CA PHE A 103 -2.65 -7.27 5.47
C PHE A 103 -3.90 -8.15 5.31
N TYR A 104 -3.77 -9.33 4.69
CA TYR A 104 -4.90 -10.25 4.50
C TYR A 104 -5.50 -10.70 5.84
N ASN A 105 -4.67 -11.13 6.80
CA ASN A 105 -5.12 -11.56 8.12
C ASN A 105 -5.85 -10.44 8.89
N ARG A 106 -5.34 -9.21 8.80
CA ARG A 106 -5.94 -8.06 9.51
C ARG A 106 -7.27 -7.61 8.91
N ASN A 107 -7.46 -7.78 7.61
CA ASN A 107 -8.70 -7.41 6.92
C ASN A 107 -9.72 -8.56 6.85
N GLY A 108 -9.45 -9.69 7.52
CA GLY A 108 -10.34 -10.86 7.50
C GLY A 108 -10.36 -11.61 6.17
N TRP A 109 -9.37 -11.36 5.32
CA TRP A 109 -9.15 -12.08 4.05
C TRP A 109 -8.07 -13.15 4.19
N GLY A 110 -7.65 -13.44 5.42
CA GLY A 110 -6.74 -14.55 5.71
C GLY A 110 -7.39 -15.84 5.22
N ILE A 111 -6.90 -16.35 4.09
CA ILE A 111 -7.11 -17.72 3.68
C ILE A 111 -6.45 -18.55 4.79
N GLU A 112 -7.24 -19.34 5.52
CA GLU A 112 -6.70 -20.47 6.26
C GLU A 112 -5.73 -21.19 5.31
N ALA A 113 -4.46 -21.23 5.70
CA ALA A 113 -3.46 -22.00 4.99
C ALA A 113 -3.96 -23.45 4.88
N VAL A 114 -4.35 -23.84 3.67
CA VAL A 114 -4.54 -25.25 3.28
C VAL A 114 -3.48 -25.55 2.23
#